data_AF-A0A9E1KTN7-F1
#
_entry.id   AF-A0A9E1KTN7-F1
#
_cell.length_a   1.000
_cell.length_b   1.000
_cell.length_c   1.000
_cell.angle_alpha   90.00
_cell.angle_beta   90.00
_cell.angle_gamma   90.00
#
_symmetry.space_group_name_H-M   'P 1'
#
loop_
_entity.id
_entity.type
_entity.pdbx_description
1 polymer ?
#
loop_
_entity_poly.entity_id
_entity_poly.type
_entity_poly.pdbx_seq_one_letter_code
_entity_poly.pdbx_strand_id
1 'polypeptide(L)'
;METQKKQYLFYKGQKDQANYSDRFQENKLHYVYFDSFSTELGFDIHNFRIAYRVFGTPNEKRDNIILVFHALTGDCNCSGYTDADGYKPGWWEPLFSPGKIFDLTKYCIICPNHPGGCYGSIGPTDQLVGTSSPIGPSFPLLTVRDIASAHQQLLQKLNISQLHCVIGGSFGGM
;
A
#
# COMPACT_ATOMS: atom_id res chain seq x y z
N MET A 1 -34.42 5.24 9.01
CA MET A 1 -33.68 6.49 8.74
C MET A 1 -32.43 6.08 8.01
N GLU A 2 -32.33 6.44 6.74
CA GLU A 2 -31.19 6.14 5.89
C GLU A 2 -30.04 7.06 6.32
N THR A 3 -29.06 6.52 7.04
CA THR A 3 -27.90 7.30 7.48
C THR A 3 -27.13 7.71 6.22
N GLN A 4 -27.19 8.99 5.85
CA GLN A 4 -26.49 9.51 4.69
C GLN A 4 -24.99 9.24 4.86
N LYS A 5 -24.44 8.31 4.06
CA LYS A 5 -23.01 7.98 4.09
C LYS A 5 -22.21 9.25 3.83
N LYS A 6 -21.26 9.55 4.71
CA LYS A 6 -20.41 10.72 4.55
C LYS A 6 -19.34 10.42 3.49
N GLN A 7 -19.32 11.26 2.46
CA GLN A 7 -18.44 11.11 1.30
C GLN A 7 -17.20 12.01 1.41
N TYR A 8 -16.07 11.49 0.97
CA TYR A 8 -14.79 12.19 0.93
C TYR A 8 -14.20 12.10 -0.48
N LEU A 9 -14.03 13.25 -1.14
CA LEU A 9 -13.43 13.33 -2.47
C LEU A 9 -12.03 13.95 -2.38
N PHE A 10 -11.01 13.11 -2.51
CA PHE A 10 -9.62 13.55 -2.48
C PHE A 10 -9.12 13.95 -3.87
N TYR A 11 -8.13 14.83 -3.93
CA TYR A 11 -7.43 15.12 -5.18
C TYR A 11 -6.76 13.86 -5.72
N LYS A 12 -7.04 13.52 -6.98
CA LYS A 12 -6.28 12.50 -7.71
C LYS A 12 -4.95 13.13 -8.08
N GLY A 13 -3.84 12.64 -7.52
CA GLY A 13 -2.50 12.97 -8.00
C GLY A 13 -2.38 12.65 -9.50
N GLN A 14 -1.29 13.10 -10.16
CA GLN A 14 -1.07 12.76 -11.57
C GLN A 14 -1.27 11.25 -11.76
N LYS A 15 -2.16 10.88 -12.69
CA LYS A 15 -2.51 9.48 -12.98
C LYS A 15 -1.22 8.71 -13.20
N ASP A 16 -1.05 7.63 -12.46
CA ASP A 16 -0.05 6.62 -12.80
C ASP A 16 -0.51 5.98 -14.13
N GLN A 17 -0.05 6.56 -15.25
CA GLN A 17 -0.18 5.98 -16.59
C GLN A 17 0.89 4.94 -16.85
N ALA A 18 1.53 4.43 -15.78
CA ALA A 18 2.53 3.41 -15.87
C ALA A 18 1.95 2.15 -16.52
N ASN A 19 2.67 1.61 -17.50
CA ASN A 19 2.31 0.34 -18.12
C ASN A 19 2.23 -0.74 -17.05
N TYR A 20 1.46 -1.78 -17.29
CA TYR A 20 1.27 -2.82 -16.27
C TYR A 20 2.60 -3.44 -15.79
N SER A 21 3.60 -3.57 -16.69
CA SER A 21 4.96 -4.02 -16.37
C SER A 21 5.67 -3.12 -15.35
N ASP A 22 5.41 -1.81 -15.40
CA ASP A 22 6.10 -0.82 -14.58
C ASP A 22 5.69 -0.93 -13.11
N ARG A 23 4.53 -1.55 -12.83
CA ARG A 23 3.99 -1.78 -11.48
C ARG A 23 4.81 -2.76 -10.63
N PHE A 24 5.73 -3.47 -11.26
CA PHE A 24 6.67 -4.39 -10.60
C PHE A 24 8.11 -3.91 -10.71
N GLN A 25 8.34 -2.65 -11.12
CA GLN A 25 9.69 -2.10 -11.15
C GLN A 25 10.26 -2.10 -9.74
N GLU A 26 11.37 -2.82 -9.57
CA GLU A 26 12.00 -3.02 -8.28
C GLU A 26 12.45 -1.70 -7.66
N ASN A 27 12.29 -1.61 -6.34
CA ASN A 27 12.77 -0.51 -5.52
C ASN A 27 12.25 0.89 -5.92
N LYS A 28 11.12 0.95 -6.65
CA LYS A 28 10.39 2.18 -6.96
C LYS A 28 9.09 2.25 -6.16
N LEU A 29 8.71 3.47 -5.79
CA LEU A 29 7.42 3.73 -5.18
C LEU A 29 6.34 3.75 -6.26
N HIS A 30 5.34 2.88 -6.10
CA HIS A 30 4.22 2.72 -7.01
C HIS A 30 2.93 3.17 -6.35
N TYR A 31 1.95 3.57 -7.18
CA TYR A 31 0.62 3.93 -6.69
C TYR A 31 -0.46 3.16 -7.46
N VAL A 32 -1.47 2.69 -6.73
CA VAL A 32 -2.72 2.20 -7.31
C VAL A 32 -3.86 3.04 -6.77
N TYR A 33 -4.73 3.47 -7.69
CA TYR A 33 -5.92 4.25 -7.38
C TYR A 33 -7.19 3.42 -7.56
N PHE A 34 -8.11 3.56 -6.61
CA PHE A 34 -9.49 3.08 -6.70
C PHE A 34 -10.40 4.28 -6.93
N ASP A 35 -11.45 4.12 -7.74
CA ASP A 35 -12.39 5.22 -7.98
C ASP A 35 -13.19 5.54 -6.70
N SER A 36 -13.48 4.52 -5.90
CA SER A 36 -14.13 4.63 -4.60
C SER A 36 -13.79 3.45 -3.68
N PHE A 37 -13.76 3.69 -2.37
CA PHE A 37 -13.60 2.70 -1.33
C PHE A 37 -14.61 2.97 -0.20
N SER A 38 -15.44 1.98 0.13
CA SER A 38 -16.39 2.07 1.24
C SER A 38 -15.81 1.43 2.49
N THR A 39 -15.88 2.13 3.63
CA THR A 39 -15.38 1.63 4.92
C THR A 39 -16.48 0.91 5.72
N GLU A 40 -16.08 0.08 6.69
CA GLU A 40 -16.96 -0.62 7.64
C GLU A 40 -17.81 0.37 8.46
N LEU A 41 -17.26 1.57 8.72
CA LEU A 41 -17.96 2.65 9.43
C LEU A 41 -18.87 3.51 8.54
N GLY A 42 -19.04 3.14 7.26
CA GLY A 42 -20.00 3.79 6.35
C GLY A 42 -19.48 5.08 5.70
N PHE A 43 -18.17 5.28 5.63
CA PHE A 43 -17.56 6.36 4.85
C PHE A 43 -17.31 5.89 3.42
N ASP A 44 -17.58 6.75 2.44
CA ASP A 44 -17.19 6.49 1.06
C ASP A 44 -16.05 7.45 0.66
N ILE A 45 -14.92 6.87 0.26
CA ILE A 45 -13.69 7.61 -0.05
C ILE A 45 -13.40 7.48 -1.53
N HIS A 46 -13.45 8.58 -2.26
CA HIS A 46 -13.18 8.65 -3.69
C HIS A 46 -11.72 9.01 -3.98
N ASN A 47 -11.22 8.52 -5.12
CA ASN A 47 -9.80 8.61 -5.51
C ASN A 47 -8.86 7.98 -4.46
N PHE A 48 -9.29 6.87 -3.86
CA PHE A 48 -8.52 6.18 -2.84
C PHE A 48 -7.19 5.68 -3.40
N ARG A 49 -6.08 5.96 -2.72
CA ARG A 49 -4.72 5.67 -3.20
C ARG A 49 -3.99 4.75 -2.22
N ILE A 50 -3.39 3.68 -2.73
CA ILE A 50 -2.43 2.86 -2.00
C ILE A 50 -1.06 3.01 -2.66
N ALA A 51 -0.07 3.38 -1.85
CA ALA A 51 1.34 3.33 -2.21
C ALA A 51 1.94 1.97 -1.83
N TYR A 52 2.85 1.45 -2.65
CA TYR A 52 3.53 0.19 -2.38
C TYR A 52 4.89 0.15 -3.07
N ARG A 53 5.74 -0.79 -2.64
CA ARG A 53 7.00 -1.13 -3.31
C ARG A 53 7.05 -2.63 -3.62
N VAL A 54 7.89 -2.95 -4.58
CA VAL A 54 8.18 -4.32 -5.01
C VAL A 54 9.66 -4.59 -4.89
N PHE A 55 10.02 -5.77 -4.37
CA PHE A 55 11.39 -6.27 -4.26
C PHE A 55 11.49 -7.68 -4.84
N GLY A 56 12.49 -7.94 -5.69
CA GLY A 56 12.51 -9.14 -6.54
C GLY A 56 11.48 -9.08 -7.68
N THR A 57 11.28 -10.22 -8.35
CA THR A 57 10.47 -10.30 -9.58
C THR A 57 9.44 -11.42 -9.50
N PRO A 58 8.16 -11.17 -9.87
CA PRO A 58 7.18 -12.25 -9.99
C PRO A 58 7.60 -13.24 -11.07
N ASN A 59 7.48 -14.54 -10.79
CA ASN A 59 7.66 -15.55 -11.83
C ASN A 59 6.42 -15.61 -12.76
N GLU A 60 6.50 -16.38 -13.85
CA GLU A 60 5.40 -16.49 -14.83
C GLU A 60 4.08 -16.96 -14.21
N LYS A 61 4.15 -17.85 -13.21
CA LYS A 61 2.98 -18.40 -12.51
C LYS A 61 2.44 -17.48 -11.42
N ARG A 62 3.23 -16.50 -10.98
CA ARG A 62 2.97 -15.58 -9.86
C ARG A 62 2.71 -16.27 -8.52
N ASP A 63 3.25 -17.46 -8.34
CA ASP A 63 3.13 -18.24 -7.10
C ASP A 63 4.25 -17.94 -6.09
N ASN A 64 5.19 -17.05 -6.44
CA ASN A 64 6.32 -16.65 -5.60
C ASN A 64 6.11 -15.29 -4.89
N ILE A 65 4.89 -14.77 -4.86
CA ILE A 65 4.60 -13.44 -4.30
C ILE A 65 4.33 -13.54 -2.80
N ILE A 66 5.05 -12.75 -2.01
CA ILE A 66 4.87 -12.60 -0.56
C ILE A 66 4.38 -11.19 -0.28
N LEU A 67 3.28 -11.08 0.48
CA LEU A 67 2.76 -9.79 0.94
C LEU A 67 3.29 -9.48 2.33
N VAL A 68 3.91 -8.31 2.50
CA VAL A 68 4.52 -7.87 3.76
C VAL A 68 3.80 -6.65 4.29
N PHE A 69 3.29 -6.74 5.53
CA PHE A 69 2.65 -5.62 6.22
C PHE A 69 3.56 -5.03 7.29
N HIS A 70 3.68 -3.71 7.26
CA HIS A 70 4.45 -2.96 8.24
C HIS A 70 3.69 -2.77 9.56
N ALA A 71 4.44 -2.54 10.64
CA ALA A 71 3.89 -2.15 11.95
C ALA A 71 3.39 -0.68 11.95
N LEU A 72 2.90 -0.18 13.08
CA LEU A 72 2.21 1.12 13.17
C LEU A 72 2.97 2.31 12.53
N THR A 73 4.29 2.38 12.72
CA THR A 73 5.13 3.49 12.24
C THR A 73 6.02 3.12 11.06
N GLY A 74 5.84 1.93 10.49
CA GLY A 74 6.58 1.51 9.31
C GLY A 74 5.98 2.10 8.03
N ASP A 75 6.56 1.69 6.90
CA ASP A 75 6.14 2.11 5.58
C ASP A 75 6.30 0.96 4.56
N CYS A 76 6.22 1.29 3.26
CA CYS A 76 6.41 0.33 2.18
C CYS A 76 7.88 -0.07 1.92
N ASN A 77 8.85 0.41 2.70
CA ASN A 77 10.28 0.16 2.51
C ASN A 77 10.79 -0.99 3.39
N CYS A 78 10.33 -2.23 3.14
CA CYS A 78 10.71 -3.39 3.96
C CYS A 78 12.10 -3.98 3.64
N SER A 79 12.70 -3.61 2.51
CA SER A 79 13.96 -4.16 1.99
C SER A 79 14.73 -3.12 1.18
N GLY A 80 15.98 -3.42 0.82
CA GLY A 80 16.80 -2.59 -0.06
C GLY A 80 17.18 -1.25 0.57
N TYR A 81 17.72 -0.38 -0.27
CA TYR A 81 18.10 0.98 0.09
C TYR A 81 17.31 1.94 -0.78
N THR A 82 16.68 2.94 -0.18
CA THR A 82 15.95 3.96 -0.93
C THR A 82 16.50 5.34 -0.64
N ASP A 83 16.44 6.21 -1.65
CA ASP A 83 16.89 7.60 -1.51
C ASP A 83 15.95 8.41 -0.60
N ALA A 84 14.71 7.93 -0.40
CA ALA A 84 13.68 8.63 0.37
C ALA A 84 14.06 8.86 1.84
N ASP A 85 14.87 7.97 2.43
CA ASP A 85 15.25 8.02 3.84
C ASP A 85 16.73 8.37 4.08
N GLY A 86 17.40 8.94 3.07
CA GLY A 86 18.83 9.24 3.13
C GLY A 86 19.70 7.99 3.10
N TYR A 87 19.34 7.03 2.23
CA TYR A 87 20.10 5.80 2.01
C TYR A 87 20.13 4.85 3.22
N LYS A 88 19.03 4.77 3.96
CA LYS A 88 18.85 3.79 5.04
C LYS A 88 18.32 2.47 4.47
N PRO A 89 18.72 1.32 5.06
CA PRO A 89 18.15 0.05 4.70
C PRO A 89 16.67 -0.02 5.11
N GLY A 90 15.89 -0.79 4.38
CA GLY A 90 14.51 -1.09 4.75
C GLY A 90 14.39 -1.77 6.12
N TRP A 91 13.24 -1.60 6.77
CA TRP A 91 13.05 -1.96 8.18
C TRP A 91 13.13 -3.48 8.48
N TRP A 92 13.09 -4.32 7.45
CA TRP A 92 13.31 -5.77 7.53
C TRP A 92 14.34 -6.28 6.49
N GLU A 93 15.28 -5.42 6.05
CA GLU A 93 16.29 -5.77 5.04
C GLU A 93 17.02 -7.11 5.32
N PRO A 94 17.44 -7.43 6.57
CA PRO A 94 18.12 -8.71 6.83
C PRO A 94 17.27 -9.96 6.57
N LEU A 95 15.93 -9.84 6.56
CA LEU A 95 15.01 -10.93 6.24
C LEU A 95 14.78 -11.07 4.73
N PHE A 96 14.64 -9.94 4.04
CA PHE A 96 14.29 -9.84 2.63
C PHE A 96 15.48 -9.33 1.83
N SER A 97 16.42 -10.22 1.48
CA SER A 97 17.58 -9.87 0.67
C SER A 97 18.08 -11.10 -0.10
N PRO A 98 18.87 -10.94 -1.18
CA PRO A 98 19.44 -12.06 -1.91
C PRO A 98 20.17 -13.04 -0.99
N GLY A 99 19.80 -14.32 -1.04
CA GLY A 99 20.37 -15.38 -0.19
C GLY A 99 19.96 -15.34 1.29
N LYS A 100 18.99 -14.52 1.69
CA LYS A 100 18.40 -14.51 3.05
C LYS A 100 17.19 -15.43 3.16
N ILE A 101 16.50 -15.38 4.31
CA ILE A 101 15.33 -16.24 4.62
C ILE A 101 14.26 -16.08 3.52
N PHE A 102 13.92 -14.83 3.21
CA PHE A 102 13.09 -14.50 2.05
C PHE A 102 14.00 -14.00 0.93
N ASP A 103 14.59 -14.97 0.22
CA ASP A 103 15.55 -14.76 -0.87
C ASP A 103 14.91 -14.05 -2.07
N LEU A 104 15.30 -12.80 -2.32
CA LEU A 104 14.77 -11.97 -3.42
C LEU A 104 15.16 -12.49 -4.82
N THR A 105 16.08 -13.45 -4.92
CA THR A 105 16.34 -14.15 -6.19
C THR A 105 15.27 -15.20 -6.52
N LYS A 106 14.38 -15.52 -5.57
CA LYS A 106 13.33 -16.54 -5.67
C LYS A 106 11.94 -15.99 -5.43
N TYR A 107 11.79 -15.07 -4.49
CA TYR A 107 10.51 -14.49 -4.09
C TYR A 107 10.37 -13.05 -4.58
N CYS A 108 9.13 -12.68 -4.87
CA CYS A 108 8.73 -11.31 -5.12
C CYS A 108 7.99 -10.78 -3.90
N ILE A 109 8.50 -9.73 -3.29
CA ILE A 109 7.90 -9.10 -2.13
C ILE A 109 7.07 -7.90 -2.58
N ILE A 110 5.83 -7.82 -2.11
CA ILE A 110 5.00 -6.62 -2.24
C ILE A 110 4.79 -6.07 -0.84
N CYS A 111 5.18 -4.81 -0.62
CA CYS A 111 5.00 -4.13 0.65
C CYS A 111 4.13 -2.90 0.43
N PRO A 112 2.82 -2.95 0.73
CA PRO A 112 1.98 -1.77 0.69
C PRO A 112 2.15 -0.92 1.95
N ASN A 113 1.95 0.39 1.80
CA ASN A 113 1.78 1.29 2.93
C ASN A 113 0.30 1.32 3.36
N HIS A 114 0.04 1.32 4.66
CA HIS A 114 -1.32 1.36 5.22
C HIS A 114 -2.03 2.68 4.86
N PRO A 115 -3.30 2.65 4.43
CA PRO A 115 -4.11 3.87 4.34
C PRO A 115 -4.32 4.44 5.76
N GLY A 116 -4.33 5.76 5.86
CA GLY A 116 -4.25 6.50 7.12
C GLY A 116 -2.82 6.84 7.56
N GLY A 117 -1.80 6.26 6.92
CA GLY A 117 -0.39 6.61 7.14
C GLY A 117 0.02 7.93 6.45
N CYS A 118 1.33 8.24 6.50
CA CYS A 118 1.91 9.45 5.90
C CYS A 118 2.98 9.18 4.82
N TYR A 119 3.18 7.91 4.44
CA TYR A 119 4.20 7.49 3.46
C TYR A 119 3.59 7.18 2.08
N GLY A 120 2.75 8.07 1.56
CA GLY A 120 2.23 8.03 0.19
C GLY A 120 0.84 7.42 -0.01
N SER A 121 0.39 6.45 0.79
CA SER A 121 -1.02 6.00 0.77
C SER A 121 -1.93 7.14 1.24
N ILE A 122 -3.21 7.06 0.91
CA ILE A 122 -4.19 8.08 1.30
C ILE A 122 -4.26 8.22 2.82
N GLY A 123 -4.25 9.46 3.32
CA GLY A 123 -4.16 9.72 4.76
C GLY A 123 -4.52 11.16 5.15
N PRO A 124 -4.35 11.51 6.43
CA PRO A 124 -4.74 12.83 6.96
C PRO A 124 -3.91 14.00 6.38
N THR A 125 -2.79 13.71 5.74
CA THR A 125 -1.96 14.69 5.04
C THR A 125 -2.48 15.04 3.65
N ASP A 126 -3.45 14.28 3.13
CA ASP A 126 -4.05 14.55 1.82
C ASP A 126 -5.12 15.66 1.87
N GLN A 127 -5.37 16.25 0.71
CA GLN A 127 -6.30 17.35 0.52
C GLN A 127 -7.58 16.89 -0.18
N LEU A 128 -8.72 17.41 0.28
CA LEU A 128 -10.00 17.24 -0.41
C LEU A 128 -10.10 18.21 -1.59
N VAL A 129 -10.81 17.80 -2.65
CA VAL A 129 -11.09 18.67 -3.79
C VAL A 129 -11.81 19.94 -3.32
N GLY A 130 -11.31 21.10 -3.72
CA GLY A 130 -11.87 22.40 -3.34
C GLY A 130 -11.37 22.94 -2.00
N THR A 131 -10.46 22.25 -1.32
CA THR A 131 -9.80 22.73 -0.10
C THR A 131 -8.34 23.12 -0.38
N SER A 132 -7.79 24.04 0.42
CA SER A 132 -6.40 24.53 0.30
C SER A 132 -5.45 23.93 1.35
N SER A 133 -5.94 23.07 2.23
CA SER A 133 -5.19 22.51 3.36
C SER A 133 -5.50 21.03 3.56
N PRO A 134 -4.55 20.26 4.14
CA PRO A 134 -4.80 18.85 4.47
C PRO A 134 -6.04 18.66 5.34
N ILE A 135 -6.70 17.52 5.18
CA ILE A 135 -7.91 17.17 5.95
C ILE A 135 -7.64 16.96 7.44
N GLY A 136 -6.41 16.57 7.80
CA GLY A 136 -5.94 16.41 9.16
C GLY A 136 -6.86 15.50 9.99
N PRO A 137 -7.30 15.94 11.18
CA PRO A 137 -8.12 15.12 12.09
C PRO A 137 -9.51 14.78 11.55
N SER A 138 -9.95 15.41 10.44
CA SER A 138 -11.24 15.10 9.81
C SER A 138 -11.18 13.90 8.87
N PHE A 139 -10.01 13.27 8.71
CA PHE A 139 -9.82 12.05 7.93
C PHE A 139 -10.75 10.94 8.47
N PRO A 140 -11.44 10.19 7.59
CA PRO A 140 -12.33 9.10 8.02
C PRO A 140 -11.56 8.05 8.82
N LEU A 141 -12.15 7.61 9.92
CA LEU A 141 -11.59 6.50 10.71
C LEU A 141 -11.63 5.20 9.88
N LEU A 142 -10.53 4.46 9.91
CA LEU A 142 -10.37 3.17 9.27
C LEU A 142 -10.17 2.09 10.32
N THR A 143 -10.79 0.94 10.11
CA THR A 143 -10.55 -0.28 10.88
C THR A 143 -9.42 -1.10 10.25
N VAL A 144 -8.90 -2.09 10.97
CA VAL A 144 -7.96 -3.07 10.40
C VAL A 144 -8.59 -3.83 9.22
N ARG A 145 -9.91 -4.10 9.27
CA ARG A 145 -10.63 -4.75 8.18
C ARG A 145 -10.71 -3.88 6.93
N ASP A 146 -10.84 -2.57 7.10
CA ASP A 146 -10.77 -1.62 5.97
C ASP A 146 -9.39 -1.65 5.32
N ILE A 147 -8.33 -1.65 6.14
CA ILE A 147 -6.95 -1.74 5.68
C ILE A 147 -6.72 -3.05 4.90
N ALA A 148 -7.08 -4.19 5.47
CA ALA A 148 -6.97 -5.49 4.81
C ALA A 148 -7.77 -5.55 3.50
N SER A 149 -8.98 -5.00 3.48
CA SER A 149 -9.83 -4.94 2.28
C SER A 149 -9.23 -4.05 1.19
N ALA A 150 -8.60 -2.93 1.56
CA ALA A 150 -7.91 -2.07 0.62
C ALA A 150 -6.70 -2.77 -0.03
N HIS A 151 -5.93 -3.55 0.74
CA HIS A 151 -4.83 -4.34 0.19
C HIS A 151 -5.30 -5.52 -0.65
N GLN A 152 -6.44 -6.13 -0.32
CA GLN A 152 -7.05 -7.13 -1.20
C GLN A 152 -7.41 -6.51 -2.58
N GLN A 153 -7.98 -5.30 -2.59
CA GLN A 153 -8.27 -4.59 -3.84
C GLN A 153 -6.99 -4.21 -4.59
N LEU A 154 -5.90 -3.86 -3.89
CA LEU A 154 -4.58 -3.69 -4.50
C LEU A 154 -4.16 -4.97 -5.25
N LEU A 155 -4.21 -6.14 -4.62
CA LEU A 155 -3.86 -7.41 -5.26
C LEU A 155 -4.71 -7.70 -6.49
N GLN A 156 -6.02 -7.42 -6.45
CA GLN A 156 -6.91 -7.54 -7.60
C GLN A 156 -6.47 -6.62 -8.75
N LYS A 157 -6.12 -5.36 -8.47
CA LYS A 157 -5.61 -4.41 -9.49
C LYS A 157 -4.24 -4.81 -10.03
N LEU A 158 -3.48 -5.59 -9.28
CA LEU A 158 -2.22 -6.21 -9.68
C LEU A 158 -2.42 -7.58 -10.33
N ASN A 159 -3.65 -8.05 -10.54
CA ASN A 159 -3.94 -9.40 -11.08
C ASN A 159 -3.20 -10.51 -10.32
N ILE A 160 -3.21 -10.43 -8.98
CA ILE A 160 -2.63 -11.44 -8.09
C ILE A 160 -3.79 -12.15 -7.40
N SER A 161 -3.99 -13.42 -7.75
CA SER A 161 -5.06 -14.26 -7.20
C SER A 161 -4.61 -15.13 -6.03
N GLN A 162 -3.30 -15.35 -5.89
CA GLN A 162 -2.71 -16.18 -4.86
C GLN A 162 -1.41 -15.56 -4.38
N LEU A 163 -1.14 -15.74 -3.09
CA LEU A 163 0.13 -15.38 -2.46
C LEU A 163 0.80 -16.66 -1.97
N HIS A 164 2.13 -16.67 -2.02
CA HIS A 164 2.94 -17.69 -1.37
C HIS A 164 2.70 -17.65 0.15
N CYS A 165 2.78 -16.44 0.73
CA CYS A 165 2.40 -16.19 2.11
C CYS A 165 2.12 -14.69 2.35
N VAL A 166 1.57 -14.41 3.54
CA VAL A 166 1.39 -13.07 4.09
C VAL A 166 2.14 -13.01 5.41
N ILE A 167 2.90 -11.95 5.66
CA ILE A 167 3.66 -11.77 6.89
C ILE A 167 3.59 -10.34 7.39
N GLY A 168 3.44 -10.17 8.69
CA GLY A 168 3.52 -8.89 9.36
C GLY A 168 3.63 -9.08 10.86
N GLY A 169 4.30 -8.13 11.52
CA GLY A 169 4.47 -8.13 12.97
C GLY A 169 3.74 -6.93 13.60
N SER A 170 3.35 -7.06 14.88
CA SER A 170 2.62 -6.01 15.61
C SER A 170 1.34 -5.62 14.87
N PHE A 171 1.12 -4.35 14.57
CA PHE A 171 -0.03 -3.89 13.77
C PHE A 171 -0.12 -4.56 12.39
N GLY A 172 1.01 -4.88 11.76
CA GLY A 172 1.02 -5.60 10.48
C GLY A 172 0.57 -7.06 10.59
N GLY A 173 0.50 -7.61 11.80
CA GLY A 173 0.02 -8.97 12.04
C GLY A 173 -1.47 -9.07 12.38
N MET A 174 -2.16 -7.93 12.57
CA MET A 174 -3.62 -7.86 12.79
C MET A 174 -4.37 -8.00 11.47
#